data_AF-A0A753KYH7-F1
#
_entry.id   AF-A0A753KYH7-F1
#
_cell.length_a   1.000
_cell.length_b   1.000
_cell.length_c   1.000
_cell.angle_alpha   90.00
_cell.angle_beta   90.00
_cell.angle_gamma   90.00
#
_symmetry.space_group_name_H-M   'P 1'
#
loop_
_entity.id
_entity.type
_entity.pdbx_description
1 polymer ?
#
loop_
_entity_poly.entity_id
_entity_poly.type
_entity_poly.pdbx_seq_one_letter_code
_entity_poly.pdbx_strand_id
1 'polypeptide(L)'
;MRKVKTDNSDLIEYVNTVKELKKHITIEEYRNEYRRLRSDGIPLIKAQKFKSAHTELRRLEKKRESLIEYFIDELNPISSSKANTSARSSGNLDLFNERVLYRKAISEKSDEEIISLIIKQRTEAAIEFQRSIEQSLEQLSHISSEFEPSS
;
A
#
# COMPACT_ATOMS: atom_id res chain seq x y z
N MET A 1 -5.41 -2.23 -19.10
CA MET A 1 -6.16 -2.28 -17.82
C MET A 1 -5.18 -2.28 -16.67
N ARG A 2 -5.43 -1.47 -15.64
CA ARG A 2 -4.73 -1.65 -14.36
C ARG A 2 -5.07 -3.05 -13.84
N LYS A 3 -4.10 -3.74 -13.26
CA LYS A 3 -4.31 -5.09 -12.73
C LYS A 3 -5.31 -5.00 -11.59
N VAL A 4 -6.49 -5.59 -11.77
CA VAL A 4 -7.55 -5.61 -10.77
C VAL A 4 -7.06 -6.41 -9.57
N LYS A 5 -7.20 -5.85 -8.38
CA LYS A 5 -6.94 -6.55 -7.12
C LYS A 5 -8.17 -7.39 -6.79
N THR A 6 -7.97 -8.71 -6.68
CA THR A 6 -9.04 -9.65 -6.33
C THR A 6 -9.14 -9.89 -4.82
N ASP A 7 -8.20 -9.33 -4.05
CA ASP A 7 -8.15 -9.41 -2.60
C ASP A 7 -7.70 -8.05 -2.02
N ASN A 8 -8.23 -7.71 -0.85
CA ASN A 8 -7.95 -6.47 -0.12
C ASN A 8 -7.49 -6.76 1.32
N SER A 9 -6.89 -7.93 1.56
CA SER A 9 -6.38 -8.32 2.88
C SER A 9 -5.36 -7.32 3.42
N ASP A 10 -4.55 -6.71 2.55
CA ASP A 10 -3.58 -5.66 2.89
C ASP A 10 -4.24 -4.40 3.50
N LEU A 11 -5.36 -3.92 2.94
CA LEU A 11 -6.13 -2.80 3.48
C LEU A 11 -6.78 -3.16 4.82
N ILE A 12 -7.32 -4.38 4.93
CA ILE A 12 -7.89 -4.88 6.19
C ILE A 12 -6.80 -4.96 7.26
N GLU A 13 -5.64 -5.48 6.90
CA GLU A 13 -4.47 -5.60 7.75
C GLU A 13 -3.95 -4.23 8.19
N TYR A 14 -3.92 -3.24 7.30
CA TYR A 14 -3.58 -1.85 7.62
C TYR A 14 -4.55 -1.28 8.66
N VAL A 15 -5.86 -1.36 8.41
CA VAL A 15 -6.90 -0.83 9.31
C VAL A 15 -6.81 -1.50 10.69
N ASN A 16 -6.60 -2.81 10.74
CA ASN A 16 -6.44 -3.55 11.99
C ASN A 16 -5.15 -3.14 12.72
N THR A 17 -4.05 -2.93 11.99
CA THR A 17 -2.78 -2.47 12.56
C THR A 17 -2.92 -1.08 13.19
N VAL A 18 -3.58 -0.14 12.50
CA VAL A 18 -3.84 1.21 13.01
C VAL A 18 -4.77 1.18 14.23
N LYS A 19 -5.79 0.32 14.23
CA LYS A 19 -6.67 0.14 15.40
C LYS A 19 -5.90 -0.39 16.62
N GLU A 20 -4.97 -1.32 16.41
CA GLU A 20 -4.14 -1.86 17.49
C GLU A 20 -3.15 -0.82 18.02
N LEU A 21 -2.53 -0.04 17.13
CA LEU A 21 -1.61 1.04 17.50
C LEU A 21 -2.25 2.06 18.45
N LYS A 22 -3.54 2.36 18.28
CA LYS A 22 -4.29 3.26 19.18
C LYS A 22 -4.38 2.79 20.64
N LYS A 23 -4.06 1.51 20.93
CA LYS A 23 -4.03 0.96 22.30
C LYS A 23 -2.69 1.17 22.99
N HIS A 24 -1.67 1.60 22.26
CA HIS A 24 -0.33 1.85 22.78
C HIS A 24 -0.08 3.36 22.92
N ILE A 25 0.99 3.73 23.62
CA ILE A 25 1.55 5.09 23.51
C ILE A 25 1.93 5.37 22.06
N THR A 26 1.92 6.64 21.66
CA THR A 26 2.32 7.01 20.31
C THR A 26 3.79 6.67 20.06
N ILE A 27 4.14 6.44 18.79
CA ILE A 27 5.54 6.16 18.43
C ILE A 27 6.47 7.34 18.75
N GLU A 28 5.94 8.57 18.74
CA GLU A 28 6.69 9.77 19.09
C GLU A 28 6.99 9.82 20.59
N GLU A 29 5.99 9.57 21.46
CA GLU A 29 6.19 9.46 22.90
C GLU A 29 7.20 8.35 23.23
N TYR A 30 7.07 7.18 22.60
CA TYR A 30 8.05 6.09 22.74
C TYR A 30 9.45 6.54 22.35
N ARG A 31 9.62 7.23 21.21
CA ARG A 31 10.93 7.69 20.72
C ARG A 31 11.54 8.72 21.66
N ASN A 32 10.74 9.66 22.16
CA ASN A 32 11.19 10.70 23.07
C ASN A 32 11.62 10.13 24.42
N GLU A 33 10.82 9.23 24.99
CA GLU A 33 11.15 8.58 26.27
C GLU A 33 12.35 7.64 26.13
N TYR A 34 12.42 6.86 25.05
CA TYR A 34 13.59 6.01 24.80
C TYR A 34 14.88 6.84 24.61
N ARG A 35 14.78 8.00 23.95
CA ARG A 35 15.92 8.93 23.79
C ARG A 35 16.35 9.50 25.15
N ARG A 36 15.41 9.89 26.01
CA ARG A 36 15.66 10.34 27.39
C ARG A 36 16.36 9.26 28.22
N LEU A 37 15.89 8.01 28.16
CA LEU A 37 16.48 6.87 28.86
C LEU A 37 17.89 6.49 28.36
N ARG A 38 18.26 6.96 27.16
CA ARG A 38 19.59 6.79 26.55
C ARG A 38 20.52 7.97 26.82
N SER A 39 20.06 9.03 27.47
CA SER A 39 20.88 10.19 27.85
C SER A 39 21.82 9.88 29.01
N ASP A 40 22.88 10.68 29.15
CA ASP A 40 23.93 10.51 30.13
C ASP A 40 23.36 10.45 31.56
N GLY A 41 23.81 9.47 32.35
CA GLY A 41 23.43 9.29 33.75
C GLY A 41 22.34 8.22 34.01
N ILE A 42 21.71 7.65 32.97
CA ILE A 42 20.72 6.58 33.13
C ILE A 42 21.35 5.20 32.81
N PRO A 43 21.23 4.19 33.69
CA PRO A 43 21.73 2.84 33.40
C PRO A 43 21.09 2.24 32.15
N LEU A 44 21.93 1.73 31.23
CA LEU A 44 21.51 1.13 29.94
C LEU A 44 20.42 0.06 30.09
N ILE A 45 20.44 -0.69 31.20
CA ILE A 45 19.45 -1.73 31.50
C ILE A 45 18.02 -1.17 31.57
N LYS A 46 17.83 0.08 31.99
CA LYS A 46 16.51 0.74 32.01
C LYS A 46 16.01 1.00 30.59
N ALA A 47 16.87 1.51 29.71
CA ALA A 47 16.53 1.72 28.30
C ALA A 47 16.23 0.40 27.59
N GLN A 48 16.98 -0.67 27.88
CA GLN A 48 16.72 -2.00 27.32
C GLN A 48 15.37 -2.56 27.78
N LYS A 49 15.06 -2.49 29.08
CA LYS A 49 13.75 -2.92 29.61
C LYS A 49 12.60 -2.14 28.98
N PHE A 50 12.72 -0.82 28.87
CA PHE A 50 11.72 0.03 28.22
C PHE A 50 11.52 -0.36 26.75
N LYS A 51 12.60 -0.55 25.98
CA LYS A 51 12.53 -0.99 24.59
C LYS A 51 11.84 -2.34 24.45
N SER A 52 12.16 -3.30 25.32
CA SER A 52 11.57 -4.64 25.29
C SER A 52 10.07 -4.61 25.61
N ALA A 53 9.65 -3.79 26.57
CA ALA A 53 8.23 -3.64 26.93
C ALA A 53 7.37 -3.08 25.77
N HIS A 54 7.98 -2.32 24.85
CA HIS A 54 7.29 -1.71 23.71
C HIS A 54 7.60 -2.43 22.38
N THR A 55 7.95 -3.72 22.43
CA THR A 55 8.25 -4.50 21.23
C THR A 55 7.06 -4.55 20.27
N GLU A 56 5.85 -4.77 20.78
CA GLU A 56 4.64 -4.83 19.95
C GLU A 56 4.33 -3.50 19.25
N LEU A 57 4.39 -2.37 19.97
CA LEU A 57 4.27 -1.03 19.38
C LEU A 57 5.23 -0.86 18.19
N ARG A 58 6.51 -1.18 18.38
CA ARG A 58 7.53 -1.05 17.32
C ARG A 58 7.26 -1.98 16.13
N ARG A 59 6.77 -3.19 16.40
CA ARG A 59 6.43 -4.17 15.36
C ARG A 59 5.25 -3.68 14.53
N LEU A 60 4.20 -3.18 15.18
CA LEU A 60 3.01 -2.63 14.53
C LEU A 60 3.33 -1.38 13.72
N GLU A 61 4.15 -0.46 14.24
CA GLU A 61 4.58 0.73 13.48
C GLU A 61 5.35 0.37 12.22
N LYS A 62 6.33 -0.54 12.33
CA LYS A 62 7.07 -1.01 11.16
C LYS A 62 6.15 -1.66 10.13
N LYS A 63 5.12 -2.37 10.59
CA LYS A 63 4.12 -3.00 9.73
C LYS A 63 3.25 -1.95 9.03
N ARG A 64 2.77 -0.92 9.74
CA ARG A 64 2.07 0.24 9.18
C ARG A 64 2.91 0.92 8.10
N GLU A 65 4.16 1.26 8.41
CA GLU A 65 5.12 1.89 7.48
C GLU A 65 5.31 1.03 6.22
N SER A 66 5.45 -0.29 6.37
CA SER A 66 5.65 -1.21 5.24
C SER A 66 4.41 -1.30 4.33
N LEU A 67 3.19 -1.28 4.90
CA LEU A 67 1.94 -1.27 4.14
C LEU A 67 1.76 0.04 3.38
N ILE A 68 2.06 1.18 4.00
CA ILE A 68 2.02 2.49 3.34
C ILE A 68 3.00 2.54 2.16
N GLU A 69 4.22 2.05 2.34
CA GLU A 69 5.21 1.97 1.24
C GLU A 69 4.71 1.12 0.06
N TYR A 70 4.07 -0.02 0.35
CA TYR A 70 3.44 -0.85 -0.67
C TYR A 70 2.33 -0.09 -1.42
N PHE A 71 1.48 0.64 -0.71
CA PHE A 71 0.41 1.43 -1.30
C PHE A 71 0.94 2.60 -2.13
N ILE A 72 2.01 3.25 -1.70
CA ILE A 72 2.69 4.29 -2.50
C ILE A 72 3.19 3.71 -3.82
N ASP A 73 3.77 2.52 -3.79
CA ASP A 73 4.24 1.83 -5.00
C ASP A 73 3.09 1.42 -5.92
N GLU A 74 1.93 1.04 -5.38
CA GLU A 74 0.72 0.70 -6.15
C GLU A 74 0.03 1.93 -6.78
N LEU A 75 -0.01 3.05 -6.05
CA LEU A 75 -0.53 4.32 -6.56
C LEU A 75 0.37 4.95 -7.63
N ASN A 76 1.65 4.58 -7.66
CA ASN A 76 2.57 5.14 -8.64
C ASN A 76 2.17 4.72 -10.07
N PRO A 77 1.93 5.66 -11.00
CA PRO A 77 1.53 5.33 -12.37
C PRO A 77 2.63 4.58 -13.13
N ILE A 78 3.89 4.66 -12.68
CA ILE A 78 5.03 3.99 -13.28
C ILE A 78 5.47 2.83 -12.36
N SER A 79 5.17 1.60 -12.80
CA SER A 79 5.62 0.41 -12.10
C SER A 79 7.16 0.36 -12.02
N SER A 80 7.69 -0.19 -10.93
CA SER A 80 9.14 -0.40 -10.74
C SER A 80 9.75 -1.23 -11.87
N SER A 81 9.06 -2.27 -12.35
CA SER A 81 9.53 -3.09 -13.47
C SER A 81 9.71 -2.26 -14.74
N LYS A 82 8.69 -1.49 -15.14
CA LYS A 82 8.73 -0.62 -16.32
C LYS A 82 9.89 0.40 -16.25
N ALA A 83 10.05 1.06 -15.10
CA ALA A 83 11.14 2.02 -14.90
C ALA A 83 12.52 1.34 -15.00
N ASN A 84 12.70 0.20 -14.33
CA ASN A 84 13.96 -0.55 -14.33
C ASN A 84 14.32 -1.12 -15.70
N THR A 85 13.33 -1.64 -16.43
CA THR A 85 13.54 -2.16 -17.78
C THR A 85 14.01 -1.04 -18.69
N SER A 86 13.34 0.11 -18.70
CA SER A 86 13.76 1.28 -19.50
C SER A 86 15.21 1.67 -19.20
N ALA A 87 15.54 1.86 -17.92
CA ALA A 87 16.88 2.26 -17.52
C ALA A 87 17.95 1.24 -17.94
N ARG A 88 17.67 -0.06 -17.81
CA ARG A 88 18.64 -1.12 -18.12
C ARG A 88 18.77 -1.42 -19.61
N SER A 89 17.66 -1.37 -20.37
CA SER A 89 17.67 -1.76 -21.78
C SER A 89 18.09 -0.64 -22.71
N SER A 90 17.68 0.60 -22.43
CA SER A 90 17.94 1.75 -23.32
C SER A 90 18.81 2.82 -22.69
N GLY A 91 19.18 2.69 -21.40
CA GLY A 91 19.86 3.76 -20.67
C GLY A 91 18.97 4.97 -20.37
N ASN A 92 17.68 4.93 -20.78
CA ASN A 92 16.77 6.04 -20.56
C ASN A 92 16.28 6.04 -19.09
N LEU A 93 16.71 7.08 -18.36
CA LEU A 93 16.39 7.31 -16.94
C LEU A 93 15.13 8.16 -16.72
N ASP A 94 14.48 8.67 -17.76
CA ASP A 94 13.32 9.58 -17.64
C ASP A 94 12.19 8.91 -16.85
N LEU A 95 11.81 7.68 -17.21
CA LEU A 95 10.77 6.92 -16.50
C LEU A 95 11.17 6.62 -15.05
N PHE A 96 12.46 6.45 -14.77
CA PHE A 96 12.94 6.25 -13.40
C PHE A 96 12.81 7.54 -12.59
N ASN A 97 13.22 8.67 -13.16
CA ASN A 97 13.13 9.98 -12.54
C ASN A 97 11.68 10.40 -12.31
N GLU A 98 10.80 10.24 -13.30
CA GLU A 98 9.36 10.46 -13.16
C GLU A 98 8.76 9.60 -12.04
N ARG A 99 9.12 8.32 -11.99
CA ARG A 99 8.65 7.42 -10.92
C ARG A 99 9.05 7.94 -9.55
N VAL A 100 10.29 8.41 -9.39
CA VAL A 100 10.80 8.98 -8.13
C VAL A 100 10.00 10.23 -7.75
N LEU A 101 9.70 11.11 -8.70
CA LEU A 101 8.89 12.31 -8.46
C LEU A 101 7.46 11.95 -8.01
N TYR A 102 6.79 11.03 -8.70
CA TYR A 102 5.45 10.57 -8.28
C TYR A 102 5.49 9.93 -6.90
N ARG A 103 6.47 9.05 -6.64
CA ARG A 103 6.63 8.40 -5.32
C ARG A 103 6.78 9.44 -4.22
N LYS A 104 7.61 10.47 -4.45
CA LYS A 104 7.81 11.56 -3.49
C LYS A 104 6.51 12.32 -3.22
N ALA A 105 5.81 12.74 -4.27
CA ALA A 105 4.54 13.47 -4.15
C ALA A 105 3.44 12.66 -3.42
N ILE A 106 3.41 11.34 -3.61
CA ILE A 106 2.48 10.46 -2.86
C ILE A 106 2.94 10.32 -1.41
N SER A 107 4.24 10.16 -1.14
CA SER A 107 4.78 10.01 0.22
C SER A 107 4.63 11.25 1.11
N GLU A 108 4.40 12.43 0.51
CA GLU A 108 4.11 13.67 1.23
C GLU A 108 2.65 13.75 1.72
N LYS A 109 1.78 12.83 1.29
CA LYS A 109 0.39 12.73 1.75
C LYS A 109 0.30 12.04 3.10
N SER A 110 -0.78 12.34 3.81
CA SER A 110 -1.12 11.60 5.02
C SER A 110 -1.47 10.14 4.71
N ASP A 111 -1.32 9.30 5.73
CA ASP A 111 -1.76 7.90 5.71
C ASP A 111 -3.23 7.79 5.27
N GLU A 112 -4.12 8.62 5.81
CA GLU A 112 -5.54 8.64 5.46
C GLU A 112 -5.79 8.97 3.98
N GLU A 113 -5.07 9.96 3.43
CA GLU A 113 -5.15 10.31 2.02
C GLU A 113 -4.64 9.18 1.12
N ILE A 114 -3.53 8.54 1.47
CA ILE A 114 -2.98 7.40 0.71
C ILE A 114 -4.00 6.25 0.66
N ILE A 115 -4.61 5.93 1.81
CA ILE A 115 -5.63 4.88 1.90
C ILE A 115 -6.87 5.24 1.09
N SER A 116 -7.33 6.48 1.16
CA SER A 116 -8.47 6.93 0.35
C SER A 116 -8.18 6.81 -1.15
N LEU A 117 -6.95 7.13 -1.58
CA LEU A 117 -6.54 7.00 -2.98
C LEU A 117 -6.51 5.54 -3.43
N ILE A 118 -5.98 4.62 -2.61
CA ILE A 118 -5.98 3.18 -2.92
C ILE A 118 -7.40 2.65 -3.04
N ILE A 119 -8.28 2.95 -2.08
CA ILE A 119 -9.67 2.50 -2.11
C ILE A 119 -10.34 2.98 -3.40
N LYS A 120 -10.15 4.26 -3.75
CA LYS A 120 -10.66 4.82 -5.00
C LYS A 120 -10.12 4.09 -6.23
N GLN A 121 -8.80 3.95 -6.34
CA GLN A 121 -8.14 3.31 -7.49
C GLN A 121 -8.60 1.86 -7.68
N ARG A 122 -8.70 1.08 -6.60
CA ARG A 122 -9.15 -0.31 -6.64
C ARG A 122 -10.64 -0.43 -6.94
N THR A 123 -11.47 0.47 -6.40
CA THR A 123 -12.91 0.51 -6.69
C THR A 123 -13.16 0.81 -8.16
N GLU A 124 -12.48 1.80 -8.72
CA GLU A 124 -12.56 2.13 -10.16
C GLU A 124 -12.15 0.93 -11.02
N ALA A 125 -11.03 0.28 -10.70
CA ALA A 125 -10.56 -0.90 -11.43
C ALA A 125 -11.54 -2.09 -11.34
N ALA A 126 -12.15 -2.31 -10.17
CA ALA A 126 -13.15 -3.36 -9.98
C ALA A 126 -14.44 -3.10 -10.78
N ILE A 127 -14.90 -1.85 -10.82
CA ILE A 127 -16.07 -1.45 -11.62
C ILE A 127 -15.80 -1.62 -13.12
N GLU A 128 -14.63 -1.19 -13.60
CA GLU A 128 -14.22 -1.40 -15.00
C GLU A 128 -14.18 -2.89 -15.36
N PHE A 129 -13.66 -3.72 -14.44
CA PHE A 129 -13.60 -5.16 -14.63
C PHE A 129 -14.98 -5.82 -14.66
N GLN A 130 -15.87 -5.42 -13.75
CA GLN A 130 -17.25 -5.89 -13.73
C GLN A 130 -17.95 -5.58 -15.06
N ARG A 131 -17.85 -4.34 -15.55
CA ARG A 131 -18.43 -3.94 -16.84
C ARG A 131 -17.87 -4.77 -18.00
N SER A 132 -16.57 -5.05 -17.98
CA SER A 132 -15.92 -5.91 -18.98
C SER A 132 -16.45 -7.34 -18.95
N ILE A 133 -16.75 -7.90 -17.76
CA ILE A 133 -17.37 -9.23 -17.62
C ILE A 133 -18.80 -9.19 -18.15
N GLU A 134 -19.60 -8.20 -17.75
CA GLU A 134 -20.99 -8.05 -18.19
C GLU A 134 -21.09 -7.98 -19.72
N GLN A 135 -20.26 -7.14 -20.34
CA GLN A 135 -20.18 -7.03 -21.80
C GLN A 135 -19.77 -8.36 -22.46
N SER A 136 -18.79 -9.06 -21.89
CA SER A 136 -18.36 -10.35 -22.44
C SER A 136 -19.45 -11.43 -22.32
N LEU A 137 -20.23 -11.43 -21.22
CA LEU A 137 -21.33 -12.37 -21.04
C LEU A 137 -22.48 -12.08 -22.01
N GLU A 138 -22.78 -10.81 -22.27
CA GLU A 138 -23.77 -10.40 -23.27
C GLU A 138 -23.38 -10.88 -24.68
N GLN A 139 -22.11 -10.69 -25.06
CA GLN A 139 -21.58 -11.21 -26.33
C GLN A 139 -21.70 -12.73 -26.44
N LEU A 140 -21.33 -13.46 -25.38
CA LEU A 140 -21.44 -14.92 -25.37
C LEU A 140 -22.88 -15.40 -25.43
N SER A 141 -23.81 -14.69 -24.76
CA SER A 141 -25.25 -14.98 -24.84
C SER A 141 -25.79 -14.79 -26.25
N HIS A 142 -25.39 -13.71 -26.94
CA HIS A 142 -25.76 -13.47 -28.33
C HIS A 142 -25.27 -14.61 -29.24
N ILE A 143 -23.99 -14.95 -29.13
CA ILE A 143 -23.39 -16.06 -29.90
C ILE A 143 -24.14 -17.37 -29.63
N SER A 144 -24.43 -17.68 -28.36
CA SER A 144 -25.17 -18.89 -27.99
C SER A 144 -26.55 -18.95 -28.65
N SER A 145 -27.25 -17.83 -28.74
CA SER A 145 -28.60 -17.77 -29.35
C SER A 145 -28.60 -18.03 -30.85
N GLU A 146 -27.51 -17.71 -31.57
CA GLU A 146 -27.39 -18.01 -33.01
C GLU A 146 -27.29 -19.51 -33.30
N PHE A 147 -26.92 -20.33 -32.30
CA PHE A 147 -26.81 -21.78 -32.43
C PHE A 147 -28.07 -22.53 -31.97
N GLU A 148 -29.07 -21.85 -31.42
CA GLU A 148 -30.34 -22.50 -31.08
C GLU A 148 -31.12 -22.81 -32.38
N PRO A 149 -31.58 -24.06 -32.58
CA PRO A 149 -32.31 -24.43 -33.79
C PRO A 149 -33.63 -23.66 -33.88
N SER A 150 -33.90 -23.07 -35.04
CA SER A 150 -35.20 -22.47 -35.32
C SER A 150 -36.28 -23.57 -35.25
N SER A 151 -37.17 -23.47 -34.27
CA SER A 151 -38.35 -24.36 -34.13
C SER A 151 -39.41 -24.05 -35.18
#